data_AF-M2YFM9-F1
#
_entry.id   AF-M2YFM9-F1
#
_cell.length_a   1.000
_cell.length_b   1.000
_cell.length_c   1.000
_cell.angle_alpha   90.00
_cell.angle_beta   90.00
_cell.angle_gamma   90.00
#
_symmetry.space_group_name_H-M   'P 1'
#
loop_
_entity.id
_entity.type
_entity.pdbx_description
1 polymer ?
#
loop_
_entity_poly.entity_id
_entity_poly.type
_entity_poly.pdbx_seq_one_letter_code
_entity_poly.pdbx_strand_id
1 'polypeptide(L)'
;MTQRRPDPAARSRGAQQGPVEAQGGSAQPPWAAAGAPQGESRPARGLSRRGLFGAGGAVGAAAAAGLGAVGLGASRLSEPTRSAGSNAQAEEAQPAFIGDIAEDFHGERQAGIDTPAQGFAAFLGIDLTEGTTREDLRRMLVVLTQDAAELTEGQAPIGDQEPELALNPSRLTVTFGFGSGLMRILAPAAAPSWLAPLPEFSIDQLQPRWSDGDLLLQLCCEDPLTLAHAQRVLLKDVRSFGQVRWVQDGFRTAAGAEPAGTTPRNLFGQVDGTVDTAAGTPEHERIVWGQGEDAFEPWIQNGTSLVLRRIHMNLDTWDEVDRIGREDAVGRTLDTGAPLTGEHEHDEPDFEATTPVGFPVISDYSHMRRARHPDERVRIHRRVYNYDMPVSGASGFSRPDETEGGVSDSGLLFASYQSDPAQQFLPIQQRLDELDMLNTWTVPTGSSVFAIPPACEPGGFVGEQLW
;
A
#
# COMPACT_ATOMS: atom_id res chain seq x y z
N MET A 1 21.42 63.42 -23.54
CA MET A 1 20.97 62.98 -24.87
C MET A 1 20.16 61.70 -24.65
N THR A 2 18.92 61.72 -24.15
CA THR A 2 17.64 62.11 -24.79
C THR A 2 17.53 61.52 -26.20
N GLN A 3 16.62 60.59 -26.51
CA GLN A 3 15.14 60.70 -26.60
C GLN A 3 14.49 59.31 -26.34
N ARG A 4 13.45 59.12 -25.49
CA ARG A 4 12.00 59.43 -25.58
C ARG A 4 11.20 58.72 -26.71
N ARG A 5 10.51 57.62 -26.32
CA ARG A 5 9.06 57.25 -26.41
C ARG A 5 8.19 57.78 -27.59
N PRO A 6 7.17 57.03 -28.06
CA PRO A 6 5.90 56.99 -27.31
C PRO A 6 5.04 55.70 -27.35
N ASP A 7 4.25 55.53 -26.29
CA ASP A 7 2.98 54.77 -26.23
C ASP A 7 1.94 55.36 -27.22
N PRO A 8 0.88 54.59 -27.52
CA PRO A 8 -0.45 55.17 -27.36
C PRO A 8 -1.46 54.25 -26.67
N ALA A 9 -2.21 54.86 -25.76
CA ALA A 9 -3.39 54.30 -25.13
C ALA A 9 -4.63 54.35 -26.04
N ALA A 10 -5.50 53.36 -25.83
CA ALA A 10 -6.97 53.40 -25.76
C ALA A 10 -7.77 54.19 -26.82
N ARG A 11 -8.62 53.47 -27.56
CA ARG A 11 -9.99 53.90 -27.88
C ARG A 11 -11.01 52.75 -27.76
N SER A 12 -11.97 53.00 -26.88
CA SER A 12 -13.23 52.30 -26.64
C SER A 12 -14.26 52.49 -27.77
N ARG A 13 -15.10 51.46 -27.99
CA ARG A 13 -16.53 51.41 -28.40
C ARG A 13 -16.76 49.94 -28.83
N GLY A 14 -17.63 49.13 -28.26
CA GLY A 14 -18.97 49.36 -27.72
C GLY A 14 -19.95 48.54 -28.56
N ALA A 15 -20.40 47.39 -28.07
CA ALA A 15 -21.62 46.72 -28.53
C ALA A 15 -22.07 45.69 -27.48
N GLN A 16 -23.07 46.08 -26.70
CA GLN A 16 -23.94 45.20 -25.93
C GLN A 16 -24.75 44.32 -26.89
N GLN A 17 -24.91 43.04 -26.59
CA GLN A 17 -26.09 42.28 -26.97
C GLN A 17 -26.59 41.52 -25.73
N GLY A 18 -27.82 41.83 -25.34
CA GLY A 18 -28.58 41.16 -24.29
C GLY A 18 -29.23 39.85 -24.78
N PRO A 19 -30.03 39.22 -23.91
CA PRO A 19 -30.20 37.77 -23.88
C PRO A 19 -31.37 37.28 -24.75
N VAL A 20 -31.30 36.01 -25.15
CA VAL A 20 -32.42 35.25 -25.74
C VAL A 20 -32.72 34.07 -24.82
N GLU A 21 -33.84 34.15 -24.11
CA GLU A 21 -34.54 33.01 -23.53
C GLU A 21 -35.30 32.26 -24.64
N ALA A 22 -35.31 30.92 -24.61
CA ALA A 22 -36.50 30.14 -24.22
C ALA A 22 -36.42 28.66 -24.66
N GLN A 23 -36.86 27.80 -23.72
CA GLN A 23 -37.55 26.51 -23.90
C GLN A 23 -36.75 25.23 -24.18
N GLY A 24 -36.57 24.43 -23.11
CA GLY A 24 -37.43 23.26 -22.84
C GLY A 24 -37.32 22.06 -23.79
N GLY A 25 -36.59 21.03 -23.38
CA GLY A 25 -36.62 19.71 -24.02
C GLY A 25 -35.84 18.66 -23.23
N SER A 26 -36.56 17.87 -22.43
CA SER A 26 -36.06 16.68 -21.74
C SER A 26 -35.72 15.57 -22.73
N ALA A 27 -34.50 15.05 -22.71
CA ALA A 27 -34.11 13.85 -23.44
C ALA A 27 -33.64 12.77 -22.47
N GLN A 28 -34.47 11.74 -22.30
CA GLN A 28 -34.12 10.48 -21.66
C GLN A 28 -33.32 9.58 -22.63
N PRO A 29 -32.44 8.69 -22.13
CA PRO A 29 -31.67 7.78 -22.96
C PRO A 29 -32.54 6.64 -23.53
N PRO A 30 -32.28 6.16 -24.76
CA PRO A 30 -33.06 5.10 -25.37
C PRO A 30 -32.43 3.75 -25.08
N TRP A 31 -33.07 2.93 -24.24
CA TRP A 31 -33.23 1.48 -24.49
C TRP A 31 -34.00 0.81 -23.35
N ALA A 32 -35.28 0.48 -23.61
CA ALA A 32 -35.98 -0.58 -22.90
C ALA A 32 -36.90 -1.32 -23.88
N ALA A 33 -36.60 -2.61 -24.03
CA ALA A 33 -37.47 -3.75 -24.36
C ALA A 33 -38.25 -3.78 -25.70
N ALA A 34 -37.95 -4.80 -26.52
CA ALA A 34 -38.93 -5.85 -26.89
C ALA A 34 -38.30 -6.95 -27.78
N GLY A 35 -38.65 -8.22 -27.50
CA GLY A 35 -38.88 -9.22 -28.55
C GLY A 35 -37.95 -10.45 -28.58
N ALA A 36 -38.39 -11.54 -27.94
CA ALA A 36 -37.93 -12.89 -28.25
C ALA A 36 -38.54 -13.40 -29.57
N PRO A 37 -37.90 -14.40 -30.22
CA PRO A 37 -38.66 -15.51 -30.77
C PRO A 37 -38.13 -16.88 -30.33
N GLN A 38 -39.06 -17.80 -30.13
CA GLN A 38 -38.82 -19.21 -29.82
C GLN A 38 -38.51 -20.02 -31.09
N GLY A 39 -37.53 -20.92 -30.96
CA GLY A 39 -37.71 -22.35 -31.23
C GLY A 39 -37.45 -22.90 -32.64
N GLU A 40 -36.38 -23.68 -32.78
CA GLU A 40 -36.41 -25.00 -33.45
C GLU A 40 -35.22 -25.88 -32.98
N SER A 41 -35.39 -27.20 -33.04
CA SER A 41 -34.83 -28.19 -32.12
C SER A 41 -33.82 -29.20 -32.70
N ARG A 42 -32.79 -29.54 -31.89
CA ARG A 42 -32.06 -30.84 -31.72
C ARG A 42 -31.17 -31.38 -32.86
N PRO A 43 -30.15 -32.27 -32.60
CA PRO A 43 -30.06 -33.24 -31.48
C PRO A 43 -28.73 -33.31 -30.69
N ALA A 44 -28.80 -34.06 -29.57
CA ALA A 44 -27.72 -34.38 -28.65
C ALA A 44 -26.81 -35.51 -29.14
N ARG A 45 -25.52 -35.47 -28.77
CA ARG A 45 -24.61 -36.62 -28.72
C ARG A 45 -23.75 -36.55 -27.45
N GLY A 46 -23.85 -37.58 -26.61
CA GLY A 46 -22.96 -37.81 -25.48
C GLY A 46 -21.74 -38.64 -25.86
N LEU A 47 -20.67 -38.51 -25.08
CA LEU A 47 -19.50 -39.40 -25.01
C LEU A 47 -19.07 -39.38 -23.53
N SER A 48 -19.44 -40.38 -22.73
CA SER A 48 -18.79 -41.68 -22.49
C SER A 48 -17.43 -41.59 -21.77
N ARG A 49 -17.46 -42.11 -20.53
CA ARG A 49 -16.33 -42.47 -19.67
C ARG A 49 -15.54 -43.63 -20.28
N ARG A 50 -14.24 -43.46 -20.51
CA ARG A 50 -13.17 -44.47 -20.39
C ARG A 50 -11.84 -43.90 -20.91
N GLY A 51 -10.88 -43.73 -20.00
CA GLY A 51 -9.49 -43.43 -20.31
C GLY A 51 -8.62 -44.07 -19.24
N LEU A 52 -8.36 -45.36 -19.41
CA LEU A 52 -7.43 -46.18 -18.64
C LEU A 52 -6.01 -45.77 -19.04
N PHE A 53 -5.14 -45.41 -18.09
CA PHE A 53 -3.70 -45.69 -18.18
C PHE A 53 -3.16 -45.83 -16.75
N GLY A 54 -2.70 -47.03 -16.42
CA GLY A 54 -1.84 -47.27 -15.28
C GLY A 54 -0.37 -47.27 -15.71
N ALA A 55 0.55 -47.04 -14.77
CA ALA A 55 1.84 -47.73 -14.67
C ALA A 55 2.67 -47.23 -13.47
N GLY A 56 3.05 -48.17 -12.61
CA GLY A 56 4.30 -48.21 -11.81
C GLY A 56 4.28 -47.42 -10.49
N GLY A 57 4.70 -47.94 -9.34
CA GLY A 57 5.49 -49.13 -9.03
C GLY A 57 6.68 -48.70 -8.18
N ALA A 58 6.61 -48.84 -6.85
CA ALA A 58 7.79 -48.85 -5.98
C ALA A 58 7.46 -49.52 -4.63
N VAL A 59 8.21 -50.58 -4.34
CA VAL A 59 8.20 -51.39 -3.13
C VAL A 59 9.27 -50.84 -2.18
N GLY A 60 8.97 -50.75 -0.88
CA GLY A 60 9.95 -50.46 0.16
C GLY A 60 9.42 -50.88 1.53
N ALA A 61 9.65 -52.15 1.90
CA ALA A 61 9.32 -52.68 3.22
C ALA A 61 10.45 -52.37 4.21
N ALA A 62 10.12 -51.73 5.34
CA ALA A 62 10.99 -51.61 6.50
C ALA A 62 10.58 -52.65 7.55
N ALA A 63 11.51 -53.51 7.95
CA ALA A 63 11.35 -54.40 9.10
C ALA A 63 12.63 -54.35 9.94
N ALA A 64 12.55 -53.78 11.13
CA ALA A 64 13.55 -53.89 12.17
C ALA A 64 12.95 -54.63 13.36
N ALA A 65 13.59 -55.74 13.74
CA ALA A 65 13.23 -56.59 14.87
C ALA A 65 13.85 -56.05 16.18
N GLY A 66 13.14 -56.20 17.29
CA GLY A 66 13.66 -55.97 18.63
C GLY A 66 12.79 -56.67 19.69
N LEU A 67 13.36 -57.69 20.32
CA LEU A 67 12.76 -58.64 21.28
C LEU A 67 13.07 -58.26 22.75
N GLY A 68 12.14 -58.59 23.65
CA GLY A 68 12.38 -58.96 25.06
C GLY A 68 12.12 -57.86 26.12
N ALA A 69 11.68 -58.14 27.36
CA ALA A 69 11.28 -59.35 28.07
C ALA A 69 10.66 -58.96 29.45
N VAL A 70 9.55 -59.62 29.83
CA VAL A 70 9.14 -60.18 31.15
C VAL A 70 9.10 -59.32 32.44
N GLY A 71 7.91 -59.26 33.08
CA GLY A 71 7.70 -58.97 34.51
C GLY A 71 6.24 -59.10 34.98
N LEU A 72 5.99 -59.97 35.97
CA LEU A 72 4.70 -60.54 36.43
C LEU A 72 3.91 -59.66 37.43
N GLY A 73 2.56 -59.76 37.47
CA GLY A 73 1.79 -59.39 38.68
C GLY A 73 0.26 -59.11 38.57
N ALA A 74 -0.55 -60.17 38.62
CA ALA A 74 -1.90 -60.27 39.24
C ALA A 74 -3.09 -59.34 38.85
N SER A 75 -3.94 -59.86 37.95
CA SER A 75 -5.41 -60.03 38.08
C SER A 75 -6.29 -58.95 38.73
N ARG A 76 -7.11 -58.27 37.90
CA ARG A 76 -8.57 -58.12 38.10
C ARG A 76 -9.29 -58.10 36.75
N LEU A 77 -10.27 -58.99 36.60
CA LEU A 77 -11.16 -59.09 35.46
C LEU A 77 -12.23 -57.98 35.55
N SER A 78 -12.22 -57.06 34.60
CA SER A 78 -13.37 -56.24 34.19
C SER A 78 -13.10 -55.74 32.77
N GLU A 79 -14.09 -55.87 31.92
CA GLU A 79 -14.05 -55.72 30.45
C GLU A 79 -13.43 -54.39 29.97
N PRO A 80 -12.53 -54.39 28.96
CA PRO A 80 -12.05 -53.16 28.35
C PRO A 80 -12.94 -52.77 27.17
N THR A 81 -13.78 -51.75 27.34
CA THR A 81 -14.21 -50.93 26.20
C THR A 81 -12.98 -50.16 25.73
N ARG A 82 -12.54 -50.44 24.50
CA ARG A 82 -11.33 -49.86 23.91
C ARG A 82 -11.39 -48.32 23.95
N SER A 83 -10.60 -47.70 24.81
CA SER A 83 -10.11 -46.35 24.55
C SER A 83 -9.04 -46.47 23.46
N ALA A 84 -9.43 -46.24 22.21
CA ALA A 84 -8.48 -45.82 21.20
C ALA A 84 -8.24 -44.33 21.44
N GLY A 85 -7.00 -43.95 21.74
CA GLY A 85 -6.63 -42.57 22.00
C GLY A 85 -7.08 -41.67 20.85
N SER A 86 -7.85 -40.64 21.17
CA SER A 86 -7.85 -39.47 20.31
C SER A 86 -6.49 -38.82 20.50
N ASN A 87 -5.60 -39.03 19.53
CA ASN A 87 -4.67 -37.97 19.18
C ASN A 87 -5.54 -36.73 18.95
N ALA A 88 -5.65 -35.88 19.96
CA ALA A 88 -6.03 -34.50 19.75
C ALA A 88 -4.82 -33.83 19.07
N GLN A 89 -4.65 -34.14 17.79
CA GLN A 89 -4.11 -33.15 16.88
C GLN A 89 -5.18 -32.06 16.90
N ALA A 90 -4.84 -30.94 17.54
CA ALA A 90 -5.46 -29.69 17.19
C ALA A 90 -5.19 -29.52 15.68
N GLU A 91 -6.17 -29.88 14.85
CA GLU A 91 -6.27 -29.30 13.52
C GLU A 91 -6.46 -27.80 13.79
N GLU A 92 -5.37 -27.03 13.74
CA GLU A 92 -5.48 -25.62 13.41
C GLU A 92 -6.28 -25.57 12.11
N ALA A 93 -7.54 -25.17 12.23
CA ALA A 93 -8.41 -24.94 11.10
C ALA A 93 -7.78 -23.80 10.31
N GLN A 94 -6.93 -24.14 9.34
CA GLN A 94 -6.44 -23.14 8.41
C GLN A 94 -7.66 -22.56 7.71
N PRO A 95 -7.79 -21.22 7.67
CA PRO A 95 -8.92 -20.58 7.02
C PRO A 95 -9.03 -21.11 5.59
N ALA A 96 -10.21 -21.62 5.24
CA ALA A 96 -10.42 -22.24 3.93
C ALA A 96 -10.40 -21.18 2.80
N PHE A 97 -10.70 -19.92 3.15
CA PHE A 97 -10.74 -18.80 2.23
C PHE A 97 -10.01 -17.58 2.80
N ILE A 98 -9.40 -16.78 1.93
CA ILE A 98 -8.73 -15.52 2.30
C ILE A 98 -9.67 -14.54 3.02
N GLY A 99 -10.97 -14.61 2.70
CA GLY A 99 -11.99 -13.76 3.31
C GLY A 99 -12.22 -14.01 4.79
N ASP A 100 -11.88 -15.20 5.30
CA ASP A 100 -12.08 -15.58 6.70
C ASP A 100 -10.92 -15.13 7.60
N ILE A 101 -9.84 -14.59 7.03
CA ILE A 101 -8.63 -14.23 7.78
C ILE A 101 -8.80 -12.83 8.35
N ALA A 102 -8.75 -12.70 9.67
CA ALA A 102 -8.68 -11.41 10.37
C ALA A 102 -7.22 -11.09 10.74
N GLU A 103 -6.90 -9.81 10.84
CA GLU A 103 -5.64 -9.30 11.38
C GLU A 103 -5.94 -8.61 12.71
N ASP A 104 -5.10 -8.80 13.73
CA ASP A 104 -5.32 -8.22 15.05
C ASP A 104 -5.26 -6.68 14.99
N PHE A 105 -6.34 -6.01 15.43
CA PHE A 105 -6.36 -4.55 15.54
C PHE A 105 -5.63 -4.05 16.79
N HIS A 106 -5.80 -4.77 17.89
CA HIS A 106 -5.20 -4.45 19.19
C HIS A 106 -3.78 -4.98 19.30
N GLY A 107 -2.92 -4.26 20.03
CA GLY A 107 -1.55 -4.66 20.29
C GLY A 107 -0.68 -3.48 20.69
N GLU A 108 0.64 -3.70 20.72
CA GLU A 108 1.61 -2.65 21.02
C GLU A 108 1.78 -1.67 19.84
N ARG A 109 1.70 -2.19 18.61
CA ARG A 109 1.92 -1.47 17.35
C ARG A 109 0.73 -1.65 16.44
N GLN A 110 0.40 -0.63 15.68
CA GLN A 110 -0.72 -0.69 14.75
C GLN A 110 -0.44 -1.70 13.62
N ALA A 111 -1.44 -2.49 13.28
CA ALA A 111 -1.42 -3.33 12.09
C ALA A 111 -1.31 -2.50 10.80
N GLY A 112 -0.97 -3.15 9.68
CA GLY A 112 -0.78 -2.48 8.39
C GLY A 112 0.62 -1.89 8.17
N ILE A 113 1.55 -2.11 9.11
CA ILE A 113 2.98 -1.76 9.00
C ILE A 113 3.79 -3.06 8.90
N ASP A 114 3.89 -3.81 10.00
CA ASP A 114 4.58 -5.11 10.05
C ASP A 114 3.77 -6.21 9.35
N THR A 115 2.45 -6.01 9.22
CA THR A 115 1.53 -6.92 8.51
C THR A 115 1.95 -7.07 7.05
N PRO A 116 2.16 -8.30 6.54
CA PRO A 116 2.47 -8.55 5.13
C PRO A 116 1.47 -7.85 4.21
N ALA A 117 1.99 -7.06 3.26
CA ALA A 117 1.20 -6.17 2.43
C ALA A 117 0.08 -6.90 1.67
N GLN A 118 -1.16 -6.47 1.90
CA GLN A 118 -2.34 -7.01 1.23
C GLN A 118 -2.44 -6.54 -0.23
N GLY A 119 -3.26 -7.21 -1.03
CA GLY A 119 -3.48 -6.90 -2.44
C GLY A 119 -4.03 -5.50 -2.74
N PHE A 120 -4.75 -4.88 -1.82
CA PHE A 120 -5.36 -3.56 -2.02
C PHE A 120 -5.14 -2.64 -0.82
N ALA A 121 -5.07 -1.33 -1.08
CA ALA A 121 -5.04 -0.31 -0.05
C ALA A 121 -5.80 0.95 -0.47
N ALA A 122 -6.30 1.68 0.52
CA ALA A 122 -6.84 3.02 0.38
C ALA A 122 -6.23 3.92 1.46
N PHE A 123 -5.54 4.97 1.05
CA PHE A 123 -5.04 6.01 1.95
C PHE A 123 -6.02 7.17 1.94
N LEU A 124 -6.53 7.54 3.12
CA LEU A 124 -7.54 8.59 3.30
C LEU A 124 -6.92 9.76 4.05
N GLY A 125 -6.74 10.89 3.38
CA GLY A 125 -6.33 12.15 4.00
C GLY A 125 -7.55 12.97 4.40
N ILE A 126 -7.60 13.41 5.65
CA ILE A 126 -8.73 14.13 6.24
C ILE A 126 -8.25 15.45 6.81
N ASP A 127 -8.93 16.54 6.47
CA ASP A 127 -8.74 17.86 7.08
C ASP A 127 -9.78 18.06 8.18
N LEU A 128 -9.34 18.52 9.36
CA LEU A 128 -10.23 18.77 10.48
C LEU A 128 -11.06 20.04 10.27
N THR A 129 -12.29 20.05 10.79
CA THR A 129 -13.16 21.22 10.73
C THR A 129 -12.56 22.36 11.55
N GLU A 130 -12.68 23.59 11.06
CA GLU A 130 -12.24 24.77 11.81
C GLU A 130 -12.93 24.83 13.19
N GLY A 131 -12.16 25.08 14.24
CA GLY A 131 -12.67 25.11 15.61
C GLY A 131 -12.78 23.74 16.30
N THR A 132 -12.34 22.66 15.67
CA THR A 132 -12.22 21.34 16.31
C THR A 132 -11.41 21.43 17.62
N THR A 133 -11.99 20.93 18.71
CA THR A 133 -11.36 20.90 20.04
C THR A 133 -10.69 19.56 20.33
N ARG A 134 -9.87 19.50 21.38
CA ARG A 134 -9.23 18.25 21.84
C ARG A 134 -10.26 17.21 22.29
N GLU A 135 -11.38 17.65 22.86
CA GLU A 135 -12.51 16.80 23.22
C GLU A 135 -13.23 16.24 21.99
N ASP A 136 -13.36 17.02 20.91
CA ASP A 136 -13.92 16.55 19.64
C ASP A 136 -13.03 15.47 19.03
N LEU A 137 -11.70 15.67 19.04
CA LEU A 137 -10.73 14.67 18.58
C LEU A 137 -10.85 13.37 19.38
N ARG A 138 -10.98 13.45 20.70
CA ARG A 138 -11.16 12.26 21.55
C ARG A 138 -12.41 11.48 21.13
N ARG A 139 -13.54 12.17 20.93
CA ARG A 139 -14.79 11.53 20.51
C ARG A 139 -14.65 10.87 19.15
N MET A 140 -14.03 11.55 18.19
CA MET A 140 -13.77 11.01 16.85
C MET A 140 -12.91 9.75 16.93
N LEU A 141 -11.77 9.80 17.62
CA LEU A 141 -10.82 8.69 17.66
C LEU A 141 -11.37 7.48 18.42
N VAL A 142 -12.19 7.68 19.47
CA VAL A 142 -12.90 6.58 20.14
C VAL A 142 -13.86 5.88 19.19
N VAL A 143 -14.67 6.63 18.42
CA VAL A 143 -15.60 6.05 17.44
C VAL A 143 -14.85 5.31 16.35
N LEU A 144 -13.88 5.98 15.70
CA LEU A 144 -13.13 5.36 14.61
C LEU A 144 -12.32 4.14 15.05
N THR A 145 -11.78 4.14 16.28
CA THR A 145 -11.08 2.97 16.83
C THR A 145 -12.05 1.80 16.98
N GLN A 146 -13.23 2.03 17.57
CA GLN A 146 -14.22 0.98 17.77
C GLN A 146 -14.67 0.39 16.44
N ASP A 147 -15.03 1.25 15.49
CA ASP A 147 -15.50 0.82 14.17
C ASP A 147 -14.40 0.07 13.41
N ALA A 148 -13.16 0.55 13.48
CA ALA A 148 -12.02 -0.14 12.88
C ALA A 148 -11.80 -1.53 13.48
N ALA A 149 -11.80 -1.65 14.82
CA ALA A 149 -11.63 -2.93 15.50
C ALA A 149 -12.71 -3.94 15.10
N GLU A 150 -13.98 -3.51 15.07
CA GLU A 150 -15.11 -4.36 14.68
C GLU A 150 -14.99 -4.80 13.22
N LEU A 151 -14.70 -3.88 12.28
CA LEU A 151 -14.55 -4.20 10.87
C LEU A 151 -13.40 -5.20 10.62
N THR A 152 -12.27 -5.03 11.29
CA THR A 152 -11.10 -5.93 11.14
C THR A 152 -11.37 -7.35 11.64
N GLU A 153 -12.32 -7.52 12.55
CA GLU A 153 -12.77 -8.82 13.08
C GLU A 153 -13.97 -9.41 12.32
N GLY A 154 -14.38 -8.79 11.22
CA GLY A 154 -15.52 -9.25 10.42
C GLY A 154 -16.87 -8.92 11.07
N GLN A 155 -16.93 -7.90 11.92
CA GLN A 155 -18.13 -7.47 12.63
C GLN A 155 -18.60 -6.11 12.10
N ALA A 156 -19.92 -5.96 11.96
CA ALA A 156 -20.51 -4.71 11.51
C ALA A 156 -20.58 -3.69 12.66
N PRO A 157 -20.04 -2.47 12.49
CA PRO A 157 -20.08 -1.49 13.55
C PRO A 157 -21.47 -0.96 13.89
N ILE A 158 -21.58 -0.33 15.05
CA ILE A 158 -22.84 0.29 15.47
C ILE A 158 -23.25 1.38 14.47
N GLY A 159 -24.42 1.19 13.86
CA GLY A 159 -24.97 2.14 12.91
C GLY A 159 -24.52 1.91 11.47
N ASP A 160 -23.74 0.87 11.19
CA ASP A 160 -23.58 0.33 9.85
C ASP A 160 -24.95 -0.06 9.26
N GLN A 161 -25.21 0.36 8.02
CA GLN A 161 -26.48 0.10 7.33
C GLN A 161 -26.37 -1.09 6.37
N GLU A 162 -25.16 -1.55 6.10
CA GLU A 162 -24.86 -2.66 5.19
C GLU A 162 -24.04 -3.76 5.92
N PRO A 163 -24.53 -4.31 7.04
CA PRO A 163 -23.75 -5.20 7.91
C PRO A 163 -23.29 -6.49 7.23
N GLU A 164 -23.97 -6.94 6.17
CA GLU A 164 -23.57 -8.12 5.39
C GLU A 164 -22.22 -7.93 4.68
N LEU A 165 -21.79 -6.68 4.44
CA LEU A 165 -20.49 -6.37 3.83
C LEU A 165 -19.33 -6.45 4.82
N ALA A 166 -19.60 -6.43 6.12
CA ALA A 166 -18.57 -6.52 7.16
C ALA A 166 -18.13 -7.96 7.44
N LEU A 167 -18.92 -8.98 7.05
CA LEU A 167 -18.75 -10.36 7.52
C LEU A 167 -17.43 -11.03 7.12
N ASN A 168 -16.80 -10.55 6.04
CA ASN A 168 -15.55 -11.09 5.53
C ASN A 168 -14.42 -10.08 5.79
N PRO A 169 -13.61 -10.25 6.86
CA PRO A 169 -12.54 -9.32 7.18
C PRO A 169 -11.45 -9.28 6.11
N SER A 170 -11.19 -10.37 5.38
CA SER A 170 -10.26 -10.38 4.23
C SER A 170 -8.90 -9.74 4.50
N ARG A 171 -8.34 -9.99 5.69
CA ARG A 171 -7.11 -9.38 6.24
C ARG A 171 -7.17 -7.86 6.31
N LEU A 172 -8.34 -7.27 6.58
CA LEU A 172 -8.49 -5.84 6.74
C LEU A 172 -7.60 -5.34 7.89
N THR A 173 -6.87 -4.27 7.64
CA THR A 173 -6.16 -3.49 8.67
C THR A 173 -6.49 -2.02 8.51
N VAL A 174 -6.59 -1.29 9.63
CA VAL A 174 -6.79 0.16 9.65
C VAL A 174 -5.67 0.80 10.50
N THR A 175 -4.83 1.62 9.88
CA THR A 175 -3.73 2.34 10.52
C THR A 175 -4.04 3.83 10.58
N PHE A 176 -3.90 4.43 11.76
CA PHE A 176 -4.11 5.85 12.02
C PHE A 176 -2.78 6.59 12.01
N GLY A 177 -2.71 7.70 11.28
CA GLY A 177 -1.57 8.61 11.28
C GLY A 177 -2.01 10.03 11.61
N PHE A 178 -1.25 10.74 12.45
CA PHE A 178 -1.56 12.09 12.89
C PHE A 178 -0.69 13.11 12.15
N GLY A 179 -1.34 13.96 11.37
CA GLY A 179 -0.71 15.06 10.67
C GLY A 179 -0.43 16.24 11.60
N SER A 180 0.27 17.24 11.07
CA SER A 180 0.68 18.41 11.86
C SER A 180 -0.51 19.17 12.46
N GLY A 181 -1.67 19.25 11.78
CA GLY A 181 -2.83 19.97 12.30
C GLY A 181 -3.57 19.26 13.42
N LEU A 182 -3.73 17.93 13.35
CA LEU A 182 -4.26 17.17 14.48
C LEU A 182 -3.34 17.29 15.69
N MET A 183 -2.02 17.12 15.51
CA MET A 183 -1.07 17.21 16.63
C MET A 183 -1.00 18.60 17.25
N ARG A 184 -1.19 19.68 16.47
CA ARG A 184 -1.30 21.05 17.01
C ARG A 184 -2.45 21.21 18.00
N ILE A 185 -3.57 20.53 17.78
CA ILE A 185 -4.76 20.59 18.65
C ILE A 185 -4.60 19.60 19.81
N LEU A 186 -4.18 18.37 19.52
CA LEU A 186 -4.12 17.26 20.47
C LEU A 186 -2.99 17.46 21.50
N ALA A 187 -1.74 17.46 21.04
CA ALA A 187 -0.56 17.40 21.90
C ALA A 187 0.63 18.15 21.26
N PRO A 188 0.58 19.49 21.15
CA PRO A 188 1.58 20.27 20.42
C PRO A 188 3.01 20.13 20.99
N ALA A 189 3.14 19.86 22.29
CA ALA A 189 4.45 19.64 22.92
C ALA A 189 5.04 18.25 22.64
N ALA A 190 4.22 17.28 22.21
CA ALA A 190 4.64 15.93 21.86
C ALA A 190 4.82 15.74 20.34
N ALA A 191 4.46 16.74 19.53
CA ALA A 191 4.62 16.68 18.09
C ALA A 191 6.12 16.62 17.75
N PRO A 192 6.59 15.60 17.00
CA PRO A 192 8.00 15.53 16.62
C PRO A 192 8.37 16.65 15.65
N SER A 193 9.61 17.13 15.75
CA SER A 193 10.08 18.27 14.94
C SER A 193 10.04 18.04 13.43
N TRP A 194 10.10 16.78 13.00
CA TRP A 194 10.00 16.39 11.59
C TRP A 194 8.57 16.33 11.05
N LEU A 195 7.53 16.46 11.90
CA LEU A 195 6.12 16.42 11.47
C LEU A 195 5.70 17.74 10.80
N ALA A 196 6.22 17.93 9.60
CA ALA A 196 5.96 19.05 8.72
C ALA A 196 6.00 18.56 7.26
N PRO A 197 5.50 19.34 6.30
CA PRO A 197 5.75 19.07 4.89
C PRO A 197 7.25 18.89 4.63
N LEU A 198 7.60 17.95 3.76
CA LEU A 198 9.00 17.77 3.33
C LEU A 198 9.52 19.04 2.64
N PRO A 199 10.84 19.28 2.63
CA PRO A 199 11.44 20.30 1.79
C PRO A 199 11.06 20.11 0.32
N GLU A 200 11.00 21.20 -0.44
CA GLU A 200 10.81 21.15 -1.89
C GLU A 200 12.02 20.50 -2.56
N PHE A 201 11.76 19.57 -3.49
CA PHE A 201 12.77 18.96 -4.36
C PHE A 201 12.64 19.49 -5.79
N SER A 202 13.72 19.46 -6.56
CA SER A 202 13.72 19.97 -7.94
C SER A 202 12.80 19.18 -8.88
N ILE A 203 12.54 17.90 -8.55
CA ILE A 203 11.66 17.00 -9.30
C ILE A 203 10.18 17.14 -8.94
N ASP A 204 9.84 17.90 -7.90
CA ASP A 204 8.47 17.96 -7.39
C ASP A 204 7.52 18.71 -8.35
N GLN A 205 6.36 18.10 -8.62
CA GLN A 205 5.19 18.75 -9.21
C GLN A 205 3.97 18.54 -8.31
N LEU A 206 4.12 18.91 -7.03
CA LEU A 206 3.13 18.65 -5.99
C LEU A 206 1.80 19.33 -6.30
N GLN A 207 0.73 18.55 -6.16
CA GLN A 207 -0.63 19.03 -6.27
C GLN A 207 -1.26 19.05 -4.87
N PRO A 208 -1.86 20.17 -4.43
CA PRO A 208 -2.49 20.25 -3.12
C PRO A 208 -3.56 19.17 -2.89
N ARG A 209 -4.25 18.75 -3.95
CA ARG A 209 -5.26 17.67 -3.91
C ARG A 209 -4.71 16.28 -3.57
N TRP A 210 -3.39 16.09 -3.52
CA TRP A 210 -2.73 14.81 -3.20
C TRP A 210 -1.72 14.92 -2.05
N SER A 211 -1.68 16.06 -1.37
CA SER A 211 -0.63 16.39 -0.39
C SER A 211 -1.25 16.78 0.94
N ASP A 212 -0.50 16.67 2.04
CA ASP A 212 -0.92 17.00 3.41
C ASP A 212 -2.14 16.20 3.93
N GLY A 213 -2.67 16.61 5.08
CA GLY A 213 -3.81 16.02 5.78
C GLY A 213 -3.58 16.10 7.29
N ASP A 214 -4.65 16.30 8.06
CA ASP A 214 -4.59 16.35 9.52
C ASP A 214 -4.70 14.97 10.16
N LEU A 215 -5.50 14.08 9.57
CA LEU A 215 -5.63 12.68 9.95
C LEU A 215 -5.46 11.80 8.70
N LEU A 216 -4.68 10.73 8.85
CA LEU A 216 -4.60 9.64 7.92
C LEU A 216 -5.38 8.44 8.47
N LEU A 217 -6.19 7.82 7.62
CA LEU A 217 -6.58 6.43 7.76
C LEU A 217 -6.01 5.65 6.57
N GLN A 218 -5.11 4.71 6.83
CA GLN A 218 -4.62 3.75 5.84
C GLN A 218 -5.40 2.45 6.04
N LEU A 219 -6.15 2.07 5.02
CA LEU A 219 -6.89 0.81 4.99
C LEU A 219 -6.16 -0.14 4.04
N CYS A 220 -5.96 -1.38 4.42
CA CYS A 220 -5.40 -2.40 3.53
C CYS A 220 -6.21 -3.70 3.66
N CYS A 221 -6.46 -4.39 2.55
CA CYS A 221 -7.34 -5.56 2.51
C CYS A 221 -7.04 -6.41 1.27
N GLU A 222 -7.41 -7.68 1.30
CA GLU A 222 -7.30 -8.59 0.15
C GLU A 222 -8.56 -8.58 -0.74
N ASP A 223 -9.65 -7.97 -0.28
CA ASP A 223 -10.91 -7.88 -1.02
C ASP A 223 -11.34 -6.41 -1.21
N PRO A 224 -11.53 -5.95 -2.45
CA PRO A 224 -11.89 -4.56 -2.72
C PRO A 224 -13.31 -4.20 -2.26
N LEU A 225 -14.22 -5.18 -2.10
CA LEU A 225 -15.57 -4.92 -1.60
C LEU A 225 -15.54 -4.66 -0.09
N THR A 226 -14.84 -5.49 0.69
CA THR A 226 -14.56 -5.24 2.12
C THR A 226 -13.85 -3.90 2.31
N LEU A 227 -12.84 -3.60 1.48
CA LEU A 227 -12.10 -2.33 1.55
C LEU A 227 -13.03 -1.10 1.33
N ALA A 228 -13.87 -1.15 0.29
CA ALA A 228 -14.81 -0.08 -0.03
C ALA A 228 -15.85 0.12 1.08
N HIS A 229 -16.32 -0.96 1.70
CA HIS A 229 -17.23 -0.91 2.84
C HIS A 229 -16.58 -0.26 4.06
N ALA A 230 -15.38 -0.71 4.46
CA ALA A 230 -14.65 -0.14 5.57
C ALA A 230 -14.37 1.36 5.38
N GLN A 231 -13.95 1.75 4.17
CA GLN A 231 -13.79 3.16 3.81
C GLN A 231 -15.10 3.93 3.97
N ARG A 232 -16.22 3.38 3.49
CA ARG A 232 -17.53 4.05 3.57
C ARG A 232 -17.97 4.27 5.01
N VAL A 233 -17.80 3.26 5.87
CA VAL A 233 -18.15 3.33 7.30
C VAL A 233 -17.28 4.38 7.99
N LEU A 234 -15.95 4.25 7.94
CA LEU A 234 -15.06 5.18 8.64
C LEU A 234 -15.22 6.64 8.17
N LEU A 235 -15.37 6.88 6.85
CA LEU A 235 -15.60 8.24 6.34
C LEU A 235 -16.97 8.82 6.74
N LYS A 236 -17.98 7.96 6.94
CA LYS A 236 -19.29 8.39 7.44
C LYS A 236 -19.19 8.90 8.87
N ASP A 237 -18.30 8.35 9.70
CA ASP A 237 -18.12 8.78 11.09
C ASP A 237 -17.15 9.96 11.22
N VAL A 238 -16.23 10.15 10.27
CA VAL A 238 -15.40 11.36 10.15
C VAL A 238 -16.21 12.61 9.76
N ARG A 239 -17.33 12.48 9.03
CA ARG A 239 -18.05 13.62 8.40
C ARG A 239 -18.47 14.76 9.36
N SER A 240 -18.59 14.46 10.65
CA SER A 240 -18.98 15.43 11.68
C SER A 240 -17.78 16.16 12.29
N PHE A 241 -16.56 15.73 11.99
CA PHE A 241 -15.31 16.24 12.54
C PHE A 241 -14.39 16.85 11.47
N GLY A 242 -14.51 16.42 10.21
CA GLY A 242 -13.64 16.88 9.13
C GLY A 242 -14.19 16.62 7.74
N GLN A 243 -13.36 16.91 6.74
CA GLN A 243 -13.65 16.68 5.34
C GLN A 243 -12.57 15.78 4.73
N VAL A 244 -12.98 14.94 3.79
CA VAL A 244 -12.05 14.14 2.99
C VAL A 244 -11.28 15.09 2.10
N ARG A 245 -9.97 15.16 2.31
CA ARG A 245 -9.05 15.93 1.49
C ARG A 245 -8.71 15.17 0.22
N TRP A 246 -8.38 13.89 0.37
CA TRP A 246 -8.08 12.98 -0.72
C TRP A 246 -8.30 11.52 -0.33
N VAL A 247 -8.55 10.70 -1.33
CA VAL A 247 -8.57 9.24 -1.27
C VAL A 247 -7.62 8.76 -2.34
N GLN A 248 -6.65 7.92 -1.96
CA GLN A 248 -5.68 7.35 -2.87
C GLN A 248 -5.76 5.83 -2.79
N ASP A 249 -6.43 5.24 -3.78
CA ASP A 249 -6.58 3.80 -3.92
C ASP A 249 -5.35 3.22 -4.61
N GLY A 250 -4.92 2.06 -4.15
CA GLY A 250 -3.79 1.35 -4.72
C GLY A 250 -3.95 -0.16 -4.66
N PHE A 251 -3.16 -0.85 -5.49
CA PHE A 251 -3.20 -2.29 -5.64
C PHE A 251 -1.81 -2.91 -5.82
N ARG A 252 -1.75 -4.20 -5.52
CA ARG A 252 -0.63 -5.12 -5.74
C ARG A 252 -1.17 -6.36 -6.46
N THR A 253 -0.29 -7.32 -6.69
CA THR A 253 -0.71 -8.67 -7.10
C THR A 253 -1.71 -9.23 -6.08
N ALA A 254 -2.86 -9.71 -6.55
CA ALA A 254 -3.89 -10.27 -5.68
C ALA A 254 -3.38 -11.51 -4.93
N ALA A 255 -3.85 -11.72 -3.70
CA ALA A 255 -3.51 -12.91 -2.92
C ALA A 255 -3.76 -14.20 -3.70
N GLY A 256 -2.77 -15.10 -3.67
CA GLY A 256 -2.83 -16.40 -4.34
C GLY A 256 -2.56 -16.38 -5.86
N ALA A 257 -2.37 -15.20 -6.48
CA ALA A 257 -1.95 -15.13 -7.88
C ALA A 257 -0.47 -15.52 -8.06
N GLU A 258 0.35 -15.36 -7.02
CA GLU A 258 1.75 -15.77 -6.96
C GLU A 258 2.04 -16.54 -5.66
N PRO A 259 3.13 -17.35 -5.60
CA PRO A 259 3.57 -17.96 -4.36
C PRO A 259 3.82 -16.91 -3.26
N ALA A 260 3.48 -17.25 -2.02
CA ALA A 260 3.75 -16.40 -0.87
C ALA A 260 5.24 -16.07 -0.78
N GLY A 261 5.56 -14.81 -0.50
CA GLY A 261 6.93 -14.30 -0.42
C GLY A 261 7.55 -13.88 -1.76
N THR A 262 6.83 -13.99 -2.88
CA THR A 262 7.28 -13.41 -4.17
C THR A 262 7.35 -11.89 -4.05
N THR A 263 8.49 -11.29 -4.39
CA THR A 263 8.63 -9.84 -4.47
C THR A 263 7.71 -9.30 -5.57
N PRO A 264 6.85 -8.31 -5.28
CA PRO A 264 5.85 -7.85 -6.26
C PRO A 264 6.51 -7.07 -7.39
N ARG A 265 5.70 -6.74 -8.41
CA ARG A 265 6.08 -5.84 -9.49
C ARG A 265 5.32 -4.52 -9.45
N ASN A 266 5.96 -3.47 -9.95
CA ASN A 266 5.33 -2.18 -10.19
C ASN A 266 4.89 -2.01 -11.66
N LEU A 267 4.26 -0.88 -12.01
CA LEU A 267 3.73 -0.64 -13.36
C LEU A 267 4.78 -0.30 -14.43
N PHE A 268 6.04 -0.06 -14.05
CA PHE A 268 7.18 -0.13 -14.99
C PHE A 268 7.62 -1.56 -15.30
N GLY A 269 7.02 -2.56 -14.64
CA GLY A 269 7.35 -3.98 -14.75
C GLY A 269 8.54 -4.40 -13.90
N GLN A 270 9.08 -3.53 -13.05
CA GLN A 270 10.25 -3.79 -12.22
C GLN A 270 9.87 -4.67 -11.01
N VAL A 271 10.80 -5.52 -10.56
CA VAL A 271 10.69 -6.19 -9.24
C VAL A 271 10.95 -5.15 -8.16
N ASP A 272 9.99 -4.95 -7.24
CA ASP A 272 9.99 -3.83 -6.30
C ASP A 272 9.74 -4.30 -4.86
N GLY A 273 10.79 -4.28 -4.04
CA GLY A 273 10.75 -4.79 -2.65
C GLY A 273 11.91 -5.69 -2.25
N THR A 274 12.84 -5.98 -3.17
CA THR A 274 13.97 -6.91 -2.94
C THR A 274 14.84 -6.56 -1.74
N VAL A 275 15.21 -5.28 -1.62
CA VAL A 275 15.95 -4.75 -0.48
C VAL A 275 14.98 -3.93 0.33
N ASP A 276 14.50 -4.55 1.40
CA ASP A 276 13.63 -3.96 2.40
C ASP A 276 13.92 -4.61 3.75
N THR A 277 13.44 -3.99 4.82
CA THR A 277 13.47 -4.58 6.15
C THR A 277 12.35 -5.61 6.30
N ALA A 278 12.61 -6.70 7.02
CA ALA A 278 11.62 -7.74 7.30
C ALA A 278 11.11 -7.64 8.74
N ALA A 279 9.80 -7.66 8.93
CA ALA A 279 9.17 -7.62 10.26
C ALA A 279 9.75 -8.69 11.19
N GLY A 280 9.92 -8.35 12.47
CA GLY A 280 10.50 -9.23 13.49
C GLY A 280 12.03 -9.39 13.42
N THR A 281 12.72 -8.75 12.47
CA THR A 281 14.19 -8.72 12.46
C THR A 281 14.74 -7.54 13.28
N PRO A 282 15.94 -7.68 13.90
CA PRO A 282 16.57 -6.57 14.62
C PRO A 282 16.83 -5.32 13.75
N GLU A 283 17.02 -5.50 12.43
CA GLU A 283 17.12 -4.37 11.51
C GLU A 283 15.80 -3.61 11.42
N HIS A 284 14.69 -4.31 11.21
CA HIS A 284 13.37 -3.69 11.11
C HIS A 284 12.97 -2.97 12.41
N GLU A 285 13.24 -3.58 13.56
CA GLU A 285 13.05 -2.97 14.88
C GLU A 285 13.80 -1.63 15.02
N ARG A 286 15.06 -1.58 14.57
CA ARG A 286 15.86 -0.35 14.60
C ARG A 286 15.34 0.70 13.61
N ILE A 287 15.02 0.29 12.38
CA ILE A 287 14.71 1.20 11.28
C ILE A 287 13.29 1.79 11.40
N VAL A 288 12.30 0.97 11.73
CA VAL A 288 10.89 1.37 11.74
C VAL A 288 10.46 1.84 13.12
N TRP A 289 10.87 1.13 14.17
CA TRP A 289 10.35 1.30 15.53
C TRP A 289 11.33 2.00 16.48
N GLY A 290 12.53 2.33 16.01
CA GLY A 290 13.56 3.01 16.79
C GLY A 290 14.06 2.20 17.99
N GLN A 291 14.01 0.86 17.89
CA GLN A 291 14.38 -0.05 18.97
C GLN A 291 15.73 -0.71 18.73
N GLY A 292 16.59 -0.72 19.75
CA GLY A 292 17.90 -1.37 19.71
C GLY A 292 19.07 -0.39 19.62
N GLU A 293 20.29 -0.94 19.59
CA GLU A 293 21.51 -0.14 19.50
C GLU A 293 21.59 0.59 18.14
N ASP A 294 22.08 1.82 18.18
CA ASP A 294 22.26 2.69 17.01
C ASP A 294 20.97 3.06 16.24
N ALA A 295 19.78 2.80 16.81
CA ALA A 295 18.51 3.26 16.26
C ALA A 295 18.35 4.78 16.40
N PHE A 296 17.59 5.40 15.51
CA PHE A 296 17.10 6.77 15.74
C PHE A 296 15.95 6.73 16.74
N GLU A 297 15.88 7.75 17.60
CA GLU A 297 14.86 7.82 18.64
C GLU A 297 13.47 7.98 18.00
N PRO A 298 12.49 7.11 18.27
CA PRO A 298 11.15 7.28 17.77
C PRO A 298 10.47 8.44 18.49
N TRP A 299 9.50 9.10 17.86
CA TRP A 299 8.80 10.23 18.47
C TRP A 299 7.98 9.83 19.72
N ILE A 300 7.58 8.57 19.79
CA ILE A 300 6.95 7.92 20.94
C ILE A 300 7.27 6.43 20.88
N GLN A 301 7.37 5.77 22.04
CA GLN A 301 7.58 4.32 22.10
C GLN A 301 6.49 3.58 21.31
N ASN A 302 6.89 2.59 20.52
CA ASN A 302 6.02 1.81 19.62
C ASN A 302 5.25 2.63 18.58
N GLY A 303 5.59 3.90 18.39
CA GLY A 303 5.16 4.71 17.26
C GLY A 303 6.19 4.70 16.12
N THR A 304 5.76 5.12 14.95
CA THR A 304 6.62 5.31 13.77
C THR A 304 6.17 6.55 12.99
N SER A 305 6.77 6.80 11.83
CA SER A 305 6.32 7.82 10.89
C SER A 305 5.89 7.19 9.57
N LEU A 306 5.02 7.87 8.82
CA LEU A 306 4.77 7.59 7.42
C LEU A 306 5.13 8.82 6.58
N VAL A 307 5.89 8.59 5.52
CA VAL A 307 5.97 9.47 4.37
C VAL A 307 5.21 8.82 3.22
N LEU A 308 4.17 9.49 2.73
CA LEU A 308 3.37 9.04 1.58
C LEU A 308 3.63 9.97 0.40
N ARG A 309 4.23 9.42 -0.66
CA ARG A 309 4.50 10.13 -1.91
C ARG A 309 3.65 9.52 -3.04
N ARG A 310 2.80 10.32 -3.68
CA ARG A 310 2.17 9.94 -4.95
C ARG A 310 3.15 10.24 -6.07
N ILE A 311 3.61 9.21 -6.77
CA ILE A 311 4.63 9.34 -7.81
C ILE A 311 4.02 8.85 -9.13
N HIS A 312 3.81 9.78 -10.06
CA HIS A 312 3.35 9.47 -11.40
C HIS A 312 4.46 8.75 -12.18
N MET A 313 4.10 7.70 -12.89
CA MET A 313 4.97 6.98 -13.82
C MET A 313 4.58 7.36 -15.24
N ASN A 314 5.47 8.04 -15.96
CA ASN A 314 5.25 8.39 -17.36
C ASN A 314 5.51 7.17 -18.25
N LEU A 315 4.50 6.29 -18.34
CA LEU A 315 4.57 5.03 -19.08
C LEU A 315 4.80 5.24 -20.57
N ASP A 316 4.25 6.31 -21.15
CA ASP A 316 4.39 6.62 -22.58
C ASP A 316 5.86 6.81 -22.97
N THR A 317 6.60 7.64 -22.22
CA THR A 317 8.03 7.88 -22.49
C THR A 317 8.93 6.75 -21.98
N TRP A 318 8.47 5.97 -20.99
CA TRP A 318 9.13 4.73 -20.60
C TRP A 318 9.10 3.68 -21.73
N ASP A 319 8.00 3.64 -22.49
CA ASP A 319 7.82 2.76 -23.64
C ASP A 319 8.81 2.99 -24.79
N GLU A 320 9.37 4.18 -24.87
CA GLU A 320 10.39 4.54 -25.87
C GLU A 320 11.80 4.04 -25.51
N VAL A 321 12.04 3.67 -24.24
CA VAL A 321 13.34 3.23 -23.73
C VAL A 321 13.54 1.74 -23.98
N ASP A 322 14.70 1.37 -24.52
CA ASP A 322 15.06 -0.03 -24.68
C ASP A 322 15.29 -0.72 -23.33
N ARG A 323 15.26 -2.05 -23.32
CA ARG A 323 15.40 -2.82 -22.09
C ARG A 323 16.70 -2.53 -21.34
N ILE A 324 17.80 -2.33 -22.07
CA ILE A 324 19.12 -2.05 -21.47
C ILE A 324 19.08 -0.71 -20.74
N GLY A 325 18.54 0.34 -21.36
CA GLY A 325 18.40 1.65 -20.73
C GLY A 325 17.49 1.62 -19.49
N ARG A 326 16.40 0.85 -19.54
CA ARG A 326 15.52 0.65 -18.38
C ARG A 326 16.23 -0.03 -17.21
N GLU A 327 16.99 -1.09 -17.50
CA GLU A 327 17.74 -1.85 -16.48
C GLU A 327 18.94 -1.03 -15.94
N ASP A 328 19.62 -0.24 -16.77
CA ASP A 328 20.71 0.67 -16.37
C ASP A 328 20.21 1.83 -15.49
N ALA A 329 19.04 2.40 -15.81
CA ALA A 329 18.42 3.44 -15.00
C ALA A 329 18.12 2.97 -13.56
N VAL A 330 17.78 1.70 -13.38
CA VAL A 330 17.49 1.11 -12.06
C VAL A 330 18.75 0.53 -11.40
N GLY A 331 19.61 -0.12 -12.18
CA GLY A 331 20.73 -0.95 -11.73
C GLY A 331 20.39 -2.43 -11.52
N ARG A 332 19.17 -2.87 -11.90
CA ARG A 332 18.69 -4.25 -11.78
C ARG A 332 18.01 -4.73 -13.07
N THR A 333 18.04 -6.04 -13.31
CA THR A 333 17.37 -6.67 -14.44
C THR A 333 15.85 -6.68 -14.26
N LEU A 334 15.10 -6.55 -15.35
CA LEU A 334 13.63 -6.56 -15.30
C LEU A 334 13.07 -7.98 -15.12
N ASP A 335 13.73 -9.03 -15.62
CA ASP A 335 13.20 -10.39 -15.53
C ASP A 335 13.35 -11.00 -14.14
N THR A 336 14.57 -11.01 -13.60
CA THR A 336 14.91 -11.66 -12.33
C THR A 336 15.00 -10.70 -11.15
N GLY A 337 15.10 -9.39 -11.41
CA GLY A 337 15.36 -8.40 -10.36
C GLY A 337 16.80 -8.43 -9.84
N ALA A 338 17.70 -9.22 -10.44
CA ALA A 338 19.09 -9.31 -10.02
C ALA A 338 19.81 -7.96 -10.24
N PRO A 339 20.82 -7.59 -9.43
CA PRO A 339 21.69 -6.48 -9.79
C PRO A 339 22.38 -6.77 -11.13
N LEU A 340 22.73 -5.72 -11.90
CA LEU A 340 23.43 -5.88 -13.18
C LEU A 340 24.77 -6.64 -13.08
N THR A 341 25.29 -6.79 -11.86
CA THR A 341 26.52 -7.52 -11.52
C THR A 341 26.27 -8.95 -11.01
N GLY A 342 25.02 -9.40 -10.91
CA GLY A 342 24.63 -10.70 -10.32
C GLY A 342 23.69 -11.51 -11.22
N GLU A 343 23.21 -12.63 -10.70
CA GLU A 343 22.33 -13.58 -11.40
C GLU A 343 20.95 -13.72 -10.74
N HIS A 344 20.86 -13.56 -9.42
CA HIS A 344 19.64 -13.72 -8.63
C HIS A 344 19.19 -12.42 -7.96
N GLU A 345 17.90 -12.31 -7.68
CA GLU A 345 17.27 -11.13 -7.08
C GLU A 345 18.02 -10.61 -5.84
N HIS A 346 18.34 -11.54 -4.92
CA HIS A 346 18.98 -11.22 -3.63
C HIS A 346 20.51 -11.25 -3.67
N ASP A 347 21.13 -11.30 -4.86
CA ASP A 347 22.58 -11.13 -4.95
C ASP A 347 22.98 -9.72 -4.50
N GLU A 348 24.10 -9.62 -3.79
CA GLU A 348 24.63 -8.35 -3.33
C GLU A 348 25.20 -7.55 -4.53
N PRO A 349 24.79 -6.29 -4.75
CA PRO A 349 25.28 -5.50 -5.87
C PRO A 349 26.75 -5.11 -5.71
N ASP A 350 27.57 -5.31 -6.74
CA ASP A 350 28.97 -4.87 -6.75
C ASP A 350 29.08 -3.47 -7.36
N PHE A 351 29.11 -2.45 -6.49
CA PHE A 351 29.23 -1.05 -6.90
C PHE A 351 30.62 -0.66 -7.41
N GLU A 352 31.64 -1.51 -7.25
CA GLU A 352 33.00 -1.29 -7.73
C GLU A 352 33.25 -1.99 -9.09
N ALA A 353 32.36 -2.86 -9.52
CA ALA A 353 32.46 -3.55 -10.80
C ALA A 353 32.48 -2.56 -11.97
N THR A 354 33.44 -2.76 -12.89
CA THR A 354 33.58 -1.96 -14.10
C THR A 354 33.46 -2.78 -15.38
N THR A 355 32.88 -2.19 -16.40
CA THR A 355 32.93 -2.68 -17.80
C THR A 355 34.37 -2.76 -18.33
N PRO A 356 34.64 -3.46 -19.44
CA PRO A 356 35.99 -3.54 -20.04
C PRO A 356 36.61 -2.20 -20.44
N VAL A 357 35.79 -1.15 -20.59
CA VAL A 357 36.23 0.22 -20.93
C VAL A 357 36.36 1.12 -19.70
N GLY A 358 36.11 0.60 -18.49
CA GLY A 358 36.36 1.29 -17.22
C GLY A 358 35.19 2.08 -16.63
N PHE A 359 33.99 2.02 -17.22
CA PHE A 359 32.78 2.60 -16.63
C PHE A 359 32.16 1.65 -15.59
N PRO A 360 31.54 2.14 -14.51
CA PRO A 360 30.78 1.30 -13.57
C PRO A 360 29.72 0.46 -14.30
N VAL A 361 29.55 -0.80 -13.90
CA VAL A 361 28.48 -1.67 -14.42
C VAL A 361 27.12 -1.20 -13.90
N ILE A 362 27.06 -0.84 -12.62
CA ILE A 362 25.92 -0.16 -12.02
C ILE A 362 26.23 1.33 -12.03
N SER A 363 25.63 2.06 -12.97
CA SER A 363 25.93 3.47 -13.21
C SER A 363 25.75 4.36 -11.96
N ASP A 364 26.50 5.47 -11.90
CA ASP A 364 26.46 6.40 -10.76
C ASP A 364 25.08 7.03 -10.54
N TYR A 365 24.29 7.16 -11.61
CA TYR A 365 22.92 7.67 -11.63
C TYR A 365 21.84 6.59 -11.45
N SER A 366 22.23 5.31 -11.28
CA SER A 366 21.24 4.24 -11.16
C SER A 366 20.46 4.37 -9.86
N HIS A 367 19.14 4.19 -9.94
CA HIS A 367 18.22 4.38 -8.82
C HIS A 367 18.68 3.62 -7.57
N MET A 368 19.05 2.33 -7.70
CA MET A 368 19.44 1.51 -6.56
C MET A 368 20.71 2.00 -5.86
N ARG A 369 21.68 2.55 -6.61
CA ARG A 369 22.93 3.08 -6.05
C ARG A 369 22.66 4.39 -5.31
N ARG A 370 21.82 5.25 -5.89
CA ARG A 370 21.48 6.55 -5.34
C ARG A 370 20.61 6.41 -4.08
N ALA A 371 19.66 5.48 -4.11
CA ALA A 371 18.78 5.14 -2.99
C ALA A 371 19.52 4.45 -1.83
N ARG A 372 20.60 3.71 -2.10
CA ARG A 372 21.42 3.08 -1.04
C ARG A 372 22.30 4.11 -0.36
N HIS A 373 21.96 4.46 0.87
CA HIS A 373 22.77 5.32 1.70
C HIS A 373 23.96 4.55 2.32
N PRO A 374 25.16 5.16 2.45
CA PRO A 374 26.33 4.49 3.04
C PRO A 374 26.22 4.24 4.55
N ASP A 375 25.47 5.08 5.28
CA ASP A 375 25.09 4.81 6.67
C ASP A 375 23.90 3.86 6.69
N GLU A 376 24.09 2.64 7.22
CA GLU A 376 23.08 1.58 7.28
C GLU A 376 21.86 1.93 8.16
N ARG A 377 21.98 2.93 9.04
CA ARG A 377 20.86 3.45 9.82
C ARG A 377 19.89 4.25 8.96
N VAL A 378 20.38 4.80 7.85
CA VAL A 378 19.59 5.57 6.88
C VAL A 378 18.98 4.60 5.88
N ARG A 379 17.98 3.86 6.37
CA ARG A 379 17.12 2.97 5.59
C ARG A 379 15.67 3.26 5.93
N ILE A 380 14.77 2.75 5.11
CA ILE A 380 13.32 2.91 5.25
C ILE A 380 12.64 1.58 4.96
N HIS A 381 11.44 1.37 5.51
CA HIS A 381 10.59 0.26 5.13
C HIS A 381 9.60 0.70 4.05
N ARG A 382 9.61 0.06 2.87
CA ARG A 382 8.82 0.48 1.71
C ARG A 382 7.62 -0.44 1.51
N ARG A 383 6.43 0.06 1.83
CA ARG A 383 5.17 -0.68 1.68
C ARG A 383 4.31 -0.10 0.56
N VAL A 384 4.83 -0.17 -0.65
CA VAL A 384 4.28 0.56 -1.80
C VAL A 384 3.08 -0.16 -2.45
N TYR A 385 2.24 0.63 -3.12
CA TYR A 385 1.09 0.18 -3.90
C TYR A 385 1.09 0.87 -5.27
N ASN A 386 0.71 0.15 -6.32
CA ASN A 386 0.49 0.75 -7.64
C ASN A 386 -0.84 1.53 -7.62
N TYR A 387 -0.97 2.57 -8.43
CA TYR A 387 -2.27 3.16 -8.74
C TYR A 387 -2.45 3.25 -10.26
N ASP A 388 -3.70 3.20 -10.69
CA ASP A 388 -4.11 3.42 -12.08
C ASP A 388 -5.47 4.11 -12.11
N MET A 389 -5.50 5.37 -12.51
CA MET A 389 -6.68 6.23 -12.44
C MET A 389 -7.37 6.36 -13.80
N PRO A 390 -8.68 6.66 -13.82
CA PRO A 390 -9.39 6.95 -15.05
C PRO A 390 -8.75 8.10 -15.83
N VAL A 391 -8.47 7.86 -17.12
CA VAL A 391 -7.93 8.88 -18.03
C VAL A 391 -9.07 9.60 -18.74
N SER A 392 -9.03 10.94 -18.76
CA SER A 392 -10.00 11.77 -19.47
C SER A 392 -9.32 12.92 -20.21
N GLY A 393 -9.78 13.23 -21.42
CA GLY A 393 -9.22 14.34 -22.22
C GLY A 393 -7.80 14.14 -22.74
N ALA A 394 -7.28 12.90 -22.73
CA ALA A 394 -5.93 12.58 -23.17
C ALA A 394 -5.74 12.69 -24.69
N SER A 395 -4.56 13.16 -25.10
CA SER A 395 -4.11 13.15 -26.49
C SER A 395 -3.59 11.77 -26.93
N GLY A 396 -3.23 10.94 -25.94
CA GLY A 396 -2.58 9.65 -26.13
C GLY A 396 -1.06 9.74 -26.23
N PHE A 397 -0.48 10.91 -25.94
CA PHE A 397 0.96 11.14 -25.89
C PHE A 397 1.27 12.06 -24.69
N SER A 398 2.15 11.60 -23.80
CA SER A 398 2.84 12.44 -22.81
C SER A 398 4.27 12.76 -23.25
N ARG A 399 4.75 13.97 -22.95
CA ARG A 399 6.18 14.33 -23.05
C ARG A 399 6.91 14.03 -21.73
N PRO A 400 8.26 14.06 -21.70
CA PRO A 400 8.99 14.05 -20.44
C PRO A 400 8.47 15.11 -19.48
N ASP A 401 8.45 14.79 -18.19
CA ASP A 401 7.96 15.63 -17.09
C ASP A 401 6.45 15.98 -17.12
N GLU A 402 5.70 15.56 -18.13
CA GLU A 402 4.23 15.70 -18.14
C GLU A 402 3.58 14.59 -17.31
N THR A 403 2.58 14.97 -16.51
CA THR A 403 1.80 14.04 -15.67
C THR A 403 0.36 13.86 -16.14
N GLU A 404 0.01 14.46 -17.28
CA GLU A 404 -1.32 14.44 -17.88
C GLU A 404 -1.18 14.41 -19.41
N GLY A 405 -2.20 13.94 -20.13
CA GLY A 405 -2.25 13.98 -21.60
C GLY A 405 -1.90 12.66 -22.30
N GLY A 406 -1.21 11.76 -21.60
CA GLY A 406 -0.90 10.39 -22.04
C GLY A 406 -2.06 9.41 -21.93
N VAL A 407 -1.85 8.15 -22.32
CA VAL A 407 -2.91 7.13 -22.29
C VAL A 407 -3.19 6.56 -20.89
N SER A 408 -2.40 6.96 -19.89
CA SER A 408 -2.40 6.43 -18.52
C SER A 408 -2.23 7.55 -17.47
N ASP A 409 -2.98 7.48 -16.36
CA ASP A 409 -2.67 8.16 -15.10
C ASP A 409 -2.32 7.09 -14.07
N SER A 410 -1.11 6.58 -14.20
CA SER A 410 -0.63 5.45 -13.41
C SER A 410 0.63 5.83 -12.63
N GLY A 411 0.92 5.08 -11.58
CA GLY A 411 2.11 5.33 -10.80
C GLY A 411 2.17 4.51 -9.52
N LEU A 412 2.87 5.07 -8.54
CA LEU A 412 3.14 4.43 -7.27
C LEU A 412 2.69 5.33 -6.10
N LEU A 413 1.93 4.74 -5.19
CA LEU A 413 1.73 5.24 -3.83
C LEU A 413 2.91 4.74 -3.00
N PHE A 414 3.96 5.55 -2.91
CA PHE A 414 5.16 5.23 -2.16
C PHE A 414 4.95 5.54 -0.68
N ALA A 415 4.56 4.53 0.07
CA ALA A 415 4.41 4.58 1.53
C ALA A 415 5.70 4.08 2.20
N SER A 416 6.34 4.95 2.98
CA SER A 416 7.62 4.71 3.64
C SER A 416 7.51 4.85 5.15
N TYR A 417 7.92 3.83 5.90
CA TYR A 417 7.88 3.78 7.35
C TYR A 417 9.29 3.80 7.94
N GLN A 418 9.47 4.64 8.94
CA GLN A 418 10.76 4.87 9.59
C GLN A 418 10.56 5.56 10.93
N SER A 419 11.50 5.37 11.86
CA SER A 419 11.44 6.02 13.17
C SER A 419 11.59 7.56 13.10
N ASP A 420 12.48 8.06 12.24
CA ASP A 420 12.70 9.50 12.00
C ASP A 420 12.88 9.78 10.49
N PRO A 421 11.89 10.40 9.81
CA PRO A 421 11.97 10.69 8.39
C PRO A 421 12.99 11.78 8.05
N ALA A 422 13.34 12.68 8.97
CA ALA A 422 14.37 13.68 8.73
C ALA A 422 15.78 13.06 8.70
N GLN A 423 15.99 11.98 9.46
CA GLN A 423 17.27 11.25 9.46
C GLN A 423 17.31 10.12 8.43
N GLN A 424 16.17 9.55 8.06
CA GLN A 424 16.11 8.34 7.22
C GLN A 424 15.61 8.62 5.80
N PHE A 425 14.40 9.15 5.64
CA PHE A 425 13.80 9.38 4.31
C PHE A 425 14.46 10.56 3.58
N LEU A 426 14.62 11.68 4.28
CA LEU A 426 15.07 12.94 3.68
C LEU A 426 16.46 12.83 3.02
N PRO A 427 17.50 12.26 3.65
CA PRO A 427 18.81 12.13 3.01
C PRO A 427 18.80 11.21 1.79
N ILE A 428 17.93 10.19 1.77
CA ILE A 428 17.75 9.32 0.59
C ILE A 428 17.12 10.14 -0.54
N GLN A 429 16.01 10.83 -0.27
CA GLN A 429 15.31 11.61 -1.28
C GLN A 429 16.17 12.76 -1.84
N GLN A 430 17.00 13.40 -1.01
CA GLN A 430 17.97 14.41 -1.45
C GLN A 430 18.99 13.83 -2.44
N ARG A 431 19.52 12.64 -2.18
CA ARG A 431 20.44 11.97 -3.11
C ARG A 431 19.78 11.62 -4.45
N LEU A 432 18.50 11.25 -4.42
CA LEU A 432 17.71 10.97 -5.63
C LEU A 432 17.42 12.25 -6.41
N ASP A 433 17.09 13.35 -5.74
CA ASP A 433 16.87 14.66 -6.37
C ASP A 433 18.15 15.21 -7.02
N GLU A 434 19.30 15.04 -6.37
CA GLU A 434 20.61 15.44 -6.91
C GLU A 434 20.97 14.72 -8.22
N LEU A 435 20.69 13.41 -8.26
CA LEU A 435 21.01 12.56 -9.40
C LEU A 435 20.27 11.23 -9.25
N ASP A 436 19.33 10.97 -10.14
CA ASP A 436 18.72 9.67 -10.38
C ASP A 436 18.16 9.67 -11.80
N MET A 437 18.53 8.67 -12.61
CA MET A 437 18.02 8.54 -13.97
C MET A 437 16.52 8.27 -14.00
N LEU A 438 15.98 7.60 -12.98
CA LEU A 438 14.57 7.24 -12.92
C LEU A 438 13.64 8.47 -12.87
N ASN A 439 14.14 9.61 -12.36
CA ASN A 439 13.42 10.89 -12.35
C ASN A 439 13.03 11.39 -13.75
N THR A 440 13.63 10.85 -14.81
CA THR A 440 13.22 11.13 -16.21
C THR A 440 11.79 10.65 -16.50
N TRP A 441 11.34 9.61 -15.80
CA TRP A 441 10.04 8.96 -16.01
C TRP A 441 9.15 8.97 -14.77
N THR A 442 9.64 9.48 -13.65
CA THR A 442 8.88 9.56 -12.40
C THR A 442 8.71 11.01 -11.95
N VAL A 443 7.49 11.38 -11.61
CA VAL A 443 7.17 12.73 -11.14
C VAL A 443 6.37 12.66 -9.85
N PRO A 444 6.92 13.13 -8.72
CA PRO A 444 6.17 13.23 -7.48
C PRO A 444 5.06 14.30 -7.58
N THR A 445 3.80 13.88 -7.49
CA THR A 445 2.59 14.72 -7.60
C THR A 445 1.84 14.92 -6.30
N GLY A 446 2.19 14.17 -5.25
CA GLY A 446 1.62 14.32 -3.91
C GLY A 446 2.64 13.99 -2.83
N SER A 447 2.54 14.65 -1.67
CA SER A 447 3.44 14.43 -0.53
C SER A 447 2.73 14.67 0.80
N SER A 448 2.80 13.71 1.72
CA SER A 448 2.21 13.81 3.07
C SER A 448 3.11 13.15 4.11
N VAL A 449 3.16 13.72 5.31
CA VAL A 449 3.93 13.19 6.45
C VAL A 449 3.02 13.05 7.66
N PHE A 450 3.02 11.86 8.27
CA PHE A 450 2.18 11.53 9.43
C PHE A 450 3.00 10.89 10.55
N ALA A 451 2.67 11.23 11.79
CA ALA A 451 3.16 10.55 12.98
C ALA A 451 2.17 9.43 13.36
N ILE A 452 2.61 8.19 13.32
CA ILE A 452 1.79 7.02 13.63
C ILE A 452 2.00 6.66 15.11
N PRO A 453 0.98 6.79 15.98
CA PRO A 453 1.09 6.40 17.39
C PRO A 453 1.14 4.87 17.54
N PRO A 454 1.49 4.34 18.73
CA PRO A 454 1.23 2.95 19.07
C PRO A 454 -0.24 2.56 18.88
N ALA A 455 -0.48 1.26 18.81
CA ALA A 455 -1.84 0.73 18.87
C ALA A 455 -2.43 0.90 20.28
N CYS A 456 -3.65 0.41 20.46
CA CYS A 456 -4.34 0.44 21.74
C CYS A 456 -4.73 -0.96 22.20
N GLU A 457 -4.80 -1.11 23.53
CA GLU A 457 -5.39 -2.28 24.16
C GLU A 457 -6.92 -2.29 24.03
N PRO A 458 -7.59 -3.44 24.20
CA PRO A 458 -9.04 -3.52 24.23
C PRO A 458 -9.66 -2.55 25.24
N GLY A 459 -10.62 -1.75 24.79
CA GLY A 459 -11.29 -0.71 25.60
C GLY A 459 -10.57 0.64 25.64
N GLY A 460 -9.36 0.74 25.11
CA GLY A 460 -8.68 2.01 24.81
C GLY A 460 -9.01 2.52 23.41
N PHE A 461 -8.29 3.55 22.96
CA PHE A 461 -8.41 4.07 21.60
C PHE A 461 -7.06 4.54 21.05
N VAL A 462 -6.92 4.55 19.72
CA VAL A 462 -5.64 4.90 19.09
C VAL A 462 -5.25 6.34 19.42
N GLY A 463 -4.06 6.50 20.00
CA GLY A 463 -3.53 7.78 20.46
C GLY A 463 -3.79 8.11 21.93
N GLU A 464 -4.51 7.29 22.69
CA GLU A 464 -4.92 7.56 24.09
C GLU A 464 -3.81 8.09 25.00
N GLN A 465 -2.58 7.61 24.84
CA GLN A 465 -1.38 8.04 25.59
C GLN A 465 -0.97 9.51 25.38
N LEU A 466 -1.57 10.22 24.42
CA LEU A 466 -1.34 11.64 24.16
C LEU A 466 -2.31 12.54 24.95
N TRP A 467 -3.26 11.97 25.69
CA TRP A 467 -4.18 12.69 26.56
C TRP A 467 -3.61 12.90 27.95
#